data_AF-A0A7Y7SUX3-F1
#
_entry.id   AF-A0A7Y7SUX3-F1
#
_cell.length_a   1.000
_cell.length_b   1.000
_cell.length_c   1.000
_cell.angle_alpha   90.00
_cell.angle_beta   90.00
_cell.angle_gamma   90.00
#
_symmetry.space_group_name_H-M   'P 1'
#
loop_
_entity.id
_entity.type
_entity.pdbx_description
1 polymer ?
#
loop_
_entity_poly.entity_id
_entity_poly.type
_entity_poly.pdbx_seq_one_letter_code
_entity_poly.pdbx_strand_id
1 'polypeptide(L)'
;MHKIMNTIPKRIGIVALAIGTLLLAIGLLQISGDAWSASTFFNKWGRVITLDASQVRRYPLALYGTYLVIAGLLLSVLYDAITGRVYRWG
;
A
#
# COMPACT_ATOMS: atom_id res chain seq x y z
N MET A 1 5.99 32.51 -0.58
CA MET A 1 6.57 31.17 -0.85
C MET A 1 5.87 30.08 -0.01
N HIS A 2 4.54 29.93 -0.07
CA HIS A 2 3.79 29.00 0.81
C HIS A 2 2.94 27.95 0.05
N LYS A 3 2.85 28.04 -1.29
CA LYS A 3 2.05 27.10 -2.11
C LYS A 3 2.82 25.84 -2.57
N ILE A 4 4.15 25.88 -2.56
CA ILE A 4 4.99 24.79 -3.10
C ILE A 4 5.16 23.66 -2.07
N MET A 5 5.15 23.98 -0.77
CA MET A 5 5.40 23.00 0.29
C MET A 5 4.19 22.09 0.60
N ASN A 6 2.97 22.52 0.25
CA ASN A 6 1.75 21.73 0.40
C ASN A 6 1.53 20.68 -0.71
N THR A 7 2.18 20.81 -1.87
CA THR A 7 1.96 19.90 -3.01
C THR A 7 2.95 18.73 -3.06
N ILE A 8 4.17 18.89 -2.55
CA ILE A 8 5.22 17.87 -2.62
C ILE A 8 4.91 16.62 -1.78
N PRO A 9 4.64 16.72 -0.45
CA PRO A 9 4.36 15.53 0.36
C PRO A 9 3.08 14.81 -0.08
N LYS A 10 2.05 15.57 -0.51
CA LYS A 10 0.82 14.99 -1.06
C LYS A 10 1.07 14.21 -2.35
N ARG A 11 1.91 14.74 -3.26
CA ARG A 11 2.31 14.04 -4.49
C ARG A 11 3.15 12.80 -4.20
N ILE A 12 4.09 12.86 -3.25
CA ILE A 12 4.89 11.70 -2.85
C ILE A 12 4.01 10.59 -2.29
N GLY A 13 3.05 10.93 -1.42
CA GLY A 13 2.07 9.97 -0.89
C GLY A 13 1.24 9.30 -1.99
N ILE A 14 0.73 10.07 -2.95
CA ILE A 14 -0.04 9.53 -4.09
C ILE A 14 0.82 8.63 -4.97
N VAL A 15 2.06 9.02 -5.28
CA VAL A 15 2.97 8.22 -6.11
C VAL A 15 3.35 6.92 -5.40
N ALA A 16 3.64 6.96 -4.10
CA ALA A 16 3.90 5.78 -3.30
C ALA A 16 2.69 4.84 -3.26
N LEU A 17 1.48 5.38 -3.13
CA LEU A 17 0.23 4.61 -3.13
C LEU A 17 -0.02 3.97 -4.51
N ALA A 18 0.23 4.70 -5.60
CA ALA A 18 0.10 4.18 -6.96
C ALA A 18 1.11 3.04 -7.23
N ILE A 19 2.38 3.23 -6.88
CA ILE A 19 3.42 2.19 -7.00
C ILE A 19 3.08 0.99 -6.13
N GLY A 20 2.68 1.22 -4.88
CA GLY A 20 2.24 0.18 -3.96
C GLY A 20 1.11 -0.66 -4.51
N THR A 21 0.09 0.00 -5.08
CA THR A 21 -1.09 -0.66 -5.66
C THR A 21 -0.71 -1.48 -6.88
N LEU A 22 0.19 -0.98 -7.74
CA LEU A 22 0.69 -1.73 -8.89
C LEU A 22 1.46 -2.98 -8.46
N LEU A 23 2.37 -2.84 -7.50
CA LEU A 23 3.13 -3.97 -6.96
C LEU A 23 2.20 -5.00 -6.30
N LEU A 24 1.21 -4.52 -5.55
CA LEU A 24 0.20 -5.37 -4.92
C LEU A 24 -0.60 -6.11 -5.98
N ALA A 25 -1.09 -5.43 -7.01
CA ALA A 25 -1.86 -6.06 -8.09
C ALA A 25 -1.06 -7.18 -8.78
N ILE A 26 0.22 -6.94 -9.10
CA ILE A 26 1.09 -7.96 -9.69
C ILE A 26 1.28 -9.14 -8.74
N GLY A 27 1.55 -8.87 -7.46
CA GLY A 27 1.71 -9.91 -6.44
C GLY A 27 0.44 -10.74 -6.21
N LEU A 28 -0.72 -10.10 -6.22
CA LEU A 28 -2.02 -10.77 -6.10
C LEU A 28 -2.33 -11.61 -7.35
N LEU A 29 -1.99 -11.13 -8.55
CA LEU A 29 -2.13 -11.91 -9.78
C LEU A 29 -1.23 -13.16 -9.75
N GLN A 30 0.00 -13.06 -9.22
CA GLN A 30 0.87 -14.22 -9.03
C GLN A 30 0.27 -15.25 -8.05
N ILE A 31 -0.27 -14.79 -6.92
CA ILE A 31 -0.95 -15.66 -5.96
C ILE A 31 -2.20 -16.28 -6.59
N SER A 32 -2.97 -15.50 -7.36
CA SER A 32 -4.18 -15.96 -8.04
C SER A 32 -3.88 -17.01 -9.10
N GLY A 33 -2.79 -16.87 -9.87
CA GLY A 33 -2.38 -17.90 -10.83
C GLY A 33 -2.01 -19.23 -10.18
N ASP A 34 -1.49 -19.17 -8.95
CA ASP A 34 -1.14 -20.34 -8.15
C ASP A 34 -2.28 -20.85 -7.24
N ALA A 35 -3.43 -20.16 -7.18
CA ALA A 35 -4.53 -20.47 -6.27
C ALA A 35 -5.71 -21.09 -7.04
N TRP A 36 -6.07 -22.32 -6.68
CA TRP A 36 -7.17 -23.06 -7.30
C TRP A 36 -8.54 -22.70 -6.71
N SER A 37 -8.55 -22.00 -5.57
CA SER A 37 -9.75 -21.55 -4.88
C SER A 37 -9.52 -20.21 -4.19
N ALA A 38 -10.61 -19.46 -3.94
CA ALA A 38 -10.55 -18.22 -3.17
C ALA A 38 -9.98 -18.44 -1.76
N SER A 39 -10.31 -19.56 -1.11
CA SER A 39 -9.77 -19.90 0.22
C SER A 39 -8.24 -20.06 0.18
N THR A 40 -7.70 -20.72 -0.84
CA THR A 40 -6.25 -20.89 -1.02
C THR A 40 -5.57 -19.55 -1.29
N PHE A 41 -6.21 -18.69 -2.09
CA PHE A 41 -5.73 -17.34 -2.35
C PHE A 41 -5.61 -16.53 -1.07
N PHE A 42 -6.69 -16.42 -0.28
CA PHE A 42 -6.68 -15.66 0.97
C PHE A 42 -5.71 -16.24 2.00
N ASN A 43 -5.55 -17.57 2.04
CA ASN A 43 -4.62 -18.21 2.96
C ASN A 43 -3.16 -17.93 2.57
N LYS A 44 -2.82 -17.99 1.27
CA LYS A 44 -1.49 -17.61 0.76
C LYS A 44 -1.21 -16.12 0.97
N TRP A 45 -2.17 -15.26 0.63
CA TRP A 45 -2.02 -13.82 0.82
C TRP A 45 -1.88 -13.45 2.30
N GLY A 46 -2.69 -14.05 3.17
CA GLY A 46 -2.59 -13.89 4.63
C GLY A 46 -1.21 -14.30 5.14
N ARG A 47 -0.69 -15.45 4.70
CA ARG A 47 0.67 -15.91 5.06
C ARG A 47 1.78 -14.95 4.61
N VAL A 48 1.63 -14.34 3.43
CA VAL A 48 2.55 -13.29 2.97
C VAL A 48 2.48 -12.09 3.91
N ILE A 49 1.29 -11.63 4.27
CA ILE A 49 1.09 -10.49 5.20
C ILE A 49 1.68 -10.78 6.58
N THR A 50 1.54 -12.02 7.08
CA THR A 50 2.11 -12.45 8.36
C THR A 50 3.61 -12.76 8.30
N LEU A 51 4.31 -12.36 7.23
CA LEU A 51 5.75 -12.53 7.05
C LEU A 51 6.24 -14.00 7.07
N ASP A 52 5.41 -14.95 6.60
CA ASP A 52 5.85 -16.34 6.43
C ASP A 52 7.01 -16.39 5.42
N ALA A 53 8.20 -16.76 5.88
CA ALA A 53 9.42 -16.72 5.09
C ALA A 53 9.33 -17.51 3.77
N SER A 54 8.55 -18.59 3.74
CA SER A 54 8.36 -19.39 2.52
C SER A 54 7.54 -18.66 1.47
N GLN A 55 6.45 -18.02 1.90
CA GLN A 55 5.53 -17.32 1.00
C GLN A 55 6.07 -15.95 0.60
N VAL A 56 6.77 -15.26 1.51
CA VAL A 56 7.44 -13.97 1.22
C VAL A 56 8.49 -14.12 0.13
N ARG A 57 9.29 -15.20 0.16
CA ARG A 57 10.27 -15.47 -0.91
C ARG A 57 9.59 -15.75 -2.25
N ARG A 58 8.41 -16.36 -2.24
CA ARG A 58 7.67 -16.72 -3.45
C ARG A 58 6.88 -15.56 -4.03
N TYR A 59 6.31 -14.69 -3.19
CA TYR A 59 5.48 -13.56 -3.59
C TYR A 59 5.95 -12.24 -2.93
N PRO A 60 7.20 -11.81 -3.17
CA PRO A 60 7.75 -10.61 -2.54
C PRO A 60 6.98 -9.34 -2.95
N LEU A 61 6.45 -9.30 -4.17
CA LEU A 61 5.67 -8.17 -4.69
C LEU A 61 4.35 -7.98 -3.94
N ALA A 62 3.69 -9.07 -3.55
CA ALA A 62 2.47 -9.01 -2.74
C ALA A 62 2.76 -8.43 -1.36
N LEU A 63 3.91 -8.79 -0.76
CA LEU A 63 4.36 -8.22 0.51
C LEU A 63 4.64 -6.72 0.35
N TYR A 64 5.60 -6.36 -0.50
CA TYR A 64 6.01 -4.96 -0.67
C TYR A 64 4.84 -4.08 -1.07
N GLY A 65 3.99 -4.54 -2.00
CA GLY A 65 2.79 -3.85 -2.41
C GLY A 65 1.81 -3.64 -1.26
N THR A 66 1.54 -4.67 -0.44
CA THR A 66 0.61 -4.54 0.71
C THR A 66 1.12 -3.49 1.69
N TYR A 67 2.40 -3.54 2.07
CA TYR A 67 2.98 -2.59 3.02
C TYR A 67 3.11 -1.18 2.44
N LEU A 68 3.42 -1.03 1.15
CA LEU A 68 3.46 0.28 0.49
C LEU A 68 2.08 0.92 0.38
N VAL A 69 1.04 0.12 0.11
CA VAL A 69 -0.36 0.60 0.10
C VAL A 69 -0.76 1.05 1.49
N ILE A 70 -0.46 0.28 2.54
CA ILE A 70 -0.73 0.66 3.93
C ILE A 70 0.01 1.95 4.30
N ALA A 71 1.30 2.04 3.97
CA ALA A 71 2.11 3.23 4.22
C ALA A 71 1.58 4.46 3.45
N GLY A 72 1.24 4.29 2.16
CA GLY A 72 0.66 5.34 1.33
C GLY A 72 -0.69 5.82 1.84
N LEU A 73 -1.55 4.90 2.28
CA LEU A 73 -2.84 5.23 2.91
C LEU A 73 -2.64 5.98 4.23
N LEU A 74 -1.73 5.52 5.08
CA LEU A 74 -1.38 6.21 6.32
C LEU A 74 -0.87 7.62 6.05
N LEU A 75 0.02 7.79 5.08
CA LEU A 75 0.51 9.10 4.65
C LEU A 75 -0.63 10.00 4.14
N SER A 76 -1.58 9.44 3.37
CA SER A 76 -2.73 10.18 2.86
C SER A 76 -3.69 10.61 3.98
N VAL A 77 -4.03 9.70 4.90
CA VAL A 77 -4.92 9.98 6.04
C VAL A 77 -4.27 10.96 7.01
N LEU A 78 -2.98 10.79 7.31
CA LEU A 78 -2.25 11.70 8.18
C LEU A 78 -2.14 13.09 7.55
N TYR A 79 -1.93 13.17 6.23
CA TYR A 79 -1.96 14.43 5.50
C TYR A 79 -3.33 15.10 5.58
N ASP A 80 -4.42 14.37 5.35
CA ASP A 80 -5.79 14.91 5.45
C ASP A 80 -6.15 15.31 6.89
N ALA A 81 -5.65 14.60 7.90
CA ALA A 81 -5.83 14.97 9.32
C ALA A 81 -5.05 16.23 9.71
N ILE A 82 -3.82 16.39 9.21
CA ILE A 82 -2.98 17.58 9.46
C ILE A 82 -3.57 18.79 8.72
N THR A 83 -3.89 18.66 7.43
CA THR A 83 -4.49 19.75 6.65
C THR A 83 -5.90 20.08 7.11
N GLY A 84 -6.69 19.08 7.51
CA GLY A 84 -8.02 19.27 8.11
C GLY A 84 -7.99 20.02 9.45
N ARG A 85 -6.93 19.89 10.26
CA ARG A 85 -6.73 20.72 11.47
C ARG A 85 -6.35 22.16 11.14
N VAL A 86 -5.52 22.37 10.12
CA VAL A 86 -5.13 23.73 9.69
C VAL A 86 -6.33 24.51 9.16
N TYR A 87 -7.25 23.88 8.44
CA TYR A 87 -8.49 24.53 7.96
C TYR A 87 -9.56 24.75 9.04
N ARG A 88 -9.44 24.11 10.21
CA ARG A 88 -10.41 24.32 11.31
C ARG A 88 -10.01 25.48 12.24
N TRP A 89 -8.86 26.11 12.00
CA TRP A 89 -8.30 27.19 12.84
C TRP A 89 -7.94 28.47 12.06
N GLY A 90 -8.24 28.55 10.75
CA GLY A 90 -8.09 29.76 9.94
C GLY A 90 -9.41 30.15 9.32
#